data_AF-A0AB34XVC5-F1
#
_entry.id   AF-A0AB34XVC5-F1
#
_cell.length_a   1.000
_cell.length_b   1.000
_cell.length_c   1.000
_cell.angle_alpha   90.00
_cell.angle_beta   90.00
_cell.angle_gamma   90.00
#
_symmetry.space_group_name_H-M   'P 1'
#
loop_
_entity.id
_entity.type
_entity.pdbx_description
1 polymer ?
#
loop_
_entity_poly.entity_id
_entity_poly.type
_entity_poly.pdbx_seq_one_letter_code
_entity_poly.pdbx_strand_id
1 'polypeptide(L)' 'MKQQTLSVPEAGLEIGIGRNKAYELAKVGEFPVRVLKIGSRYRVSRADLDRYLGIREDSDPRPAA' A
#
# COMPACT_ATOMS: atom_id res chain seq x y z
N MET A 1 -15.18 -7.76 4.71
CA MET A 1 -14.72 -7.64 3.31
C MET A 1 -13.37 -6.94 3.32
N LYS A 2 -12.27 -7.60 2.93
CA LYS A 2 -10.93 -6.95 2.86
C LYS A 2 -10.87 -6.10 1.59
N GLN A 3 -10.59 -4.81 1.73
CA GLN A 3 -10.39 -3.91 0.58
C GLN A 3 -9.08 -4.29 -0.12
N GLN A 4 -9.12 -4.49 -1.44
CA GLN A 4 -7.93 -4.82 -2.24
C GLN A 4 -6.94 -3.65 -2.36
N THR A 5 -7.43 -2.41 -2.18
CA THR A 5 -6.60 -1.21 -2.22
C THR A 5 -6.92 -0.28 -1.07
N LEU A 6 -5.88 0.40 -0.57
CA LEU A 6 -5.91 1.37 0.51
C LEU A 6 -5.54 2.75 -0.05
N SER A 7 -5.92 3.82 0.64
CA SER A 7 -5.32 5.12 0.38
C SER A 7 -3.93 5.19 1.00
N VAL A 8 -3.07 6.08 0.47
CA VAL A 8 -1.74 6.36 1.04
C VAL A 8 -1.77 6.68 2.54
N PRO A 9 -2.68 7.54 3.08
CA PRO A 9 -2.70 7.79 4.51
C PRO A 9 -3.14 6.57 5.34
N GLU A 10 -4.00 5.69 4.82
CA GLU A 10 -4.35 4.44 5.51
C GLU A 10 -3.16 3.49 5.56
N ALA A 11 -2.48 3.28 4.42
CA ALA A 11 -1.27 2.47 4.37
C ALA A 11 -0.16 3.05 5.27
N GLY A 12 -0.03 4.39 5.31
CA GLY A 12 0.88 5.09 6.20
C GLY A 12 0.63 4.74 7.66
N LEU A 13 -0.63 4.76 8.11
CA LEU A 13 -0.97 4.39 9.48
C LEU A 13 -0.63 2.93 9.80
N GLU A 14 -0.86 2.00 8.87
CA GLU A 14 -0.50 0.57 9.05
C GLU A 14 1.02 0.37 9.24
N ILE A 15 1.86 1.23 8.63
CA ILE A 15 3.33 1.18 8.77
C ILE A 15 3.91 2.17 9.79
N GLY A 16 3.07 2.83 10.60
CA GLY A 16 3.51 3.77 11.65
C GLY A 16 3.87 5.18 11.15
N ILE A 17 3.49 5.56 9.94
CA ILE A 17 3.71 6.87 9.34
C ILE A 17 2.44 7.71 9.42
N GLY A 18 2.55 8.92 9.99
CA GLY A 18 1.43 9.86 10.06
C GLY A 18 0.90 10.28 8.67
N ARG A 19 -0.40 10.60 8.60
CA ARG A 19 -1.12 10.94 7.35
C ARG A 19 -0.40 11.98 6.48
N ASN A 20 0.12 13.05 7.08
CA ASN A 20 0.83 14.10 6.34
C ASN A 20 2.12 13.57 5.73
N LYS A 21 2.92 12.84 6.51
CA LYS A 21 4.19 12.28 6.04
C LYS A 21 3.97 11.25 4.95
N ALA A 22 2.91 10.46 5.03
CA ALA A 22 2.52 9.53 3.98
C ALA A 22 2.25 10.25 2.65
N TYR A 23 1.51 11.36 2.66
CA TYR A 23 1.27 12.18 1.46
C TYR A 23 2.55 12.83 0.92
N GLU A 24 3.43 13.33 1.78
CA GLU A 24 4.72 13.89 1.36
C GLU A 24 5.54 12.83 0.62
N LEU A 25 5.72 11.66 1.24
CA LEU A 25 6.47 10.54 0.66
C LEU A 25 5.84 10.07 -0.66
N ALA A 26 4.51 9.97 -0.74
CA ALA A 26 3.83 9.59 -1.98
C ALA A 26 3.98 10.64 -3.10
N LYS A 27 4.07 11.93 -2.77
CA LYS A 27 4.30 12.99 -3.77
C LYS A 27 5.72 12.96 -4.34
N VAL A 28 6.71 12.64 -3.50
CA VAL A 28 8.13 12.58 -3.92
C VAL A 28 8.54 11.20 -4.44
N GLY A 29 7.66 10.20 -4.38
CA GLY A 29 7.92 8.83 -4.85
C GLY A 29 8.70 7.95 -3.86
N GLU A 30 8.88 8.43 -2.63
CA GLU A 30 9.67 7.77 -1.57
C GLU A 30 8.80 6.98 -0.58
N PHE A 31 7.55 6.70 -0.94
CA PHE A 31 6.71 5.87 -0.07
C PHE A 31 7.27 4.44 -0.05
N PRO A 32 7.36 3.75 1.12
CA PRO A 32 8.03 2.46 1.24
C PRO A 32 7.41 1.33 0.40
N VAL A 33 6.16 1.54 -0.02
CA VAL A 33 5.35 0.60 -0.80
C VAL A 33 4.96 1.27 -2.12
N ARG A 34 4.76 0.49 -3.18
CA ARG A 34 4.37 1.04 -4.48
C ARG A 34 3.04 1.81 -4.39
N VAL A 35 3.06 3.09 -4.76
CA VAL A 35 1.86 3.94 -4.84
C VAL A 35 1.38 4.03 -6.29
N LEU A 36 0.12 3.71 -6.51
CA LEU A 36 -0.58 3.89 -7.78
C LEU A 36 -1.36 5.20 -7.75
N LYS A 37 -1.08 6.09 -8.70
CA LYS A 37 -1.86 7.32 -8.91
C LYS A 37 -2.95 7.05 -9.94
N ILE A 38 -4.20 7.02 -9.49
CA ILE A 38 -5.38 6.81 -10.33
C ILE A 38 -6.15 8.13 -10.38
N GLY A 39 -5.97 8.89 -11.46
CA GLY A 39 -6.48 10.26 -11.58
C GLY A 39 -5.88 11.17 -10.50
N SER A 40 -6.73 11.71 -9.64
CA SER A 40 -6.33 12.57 -8.51
C SER A 40 -6.03 11.80 -7.21
N ARG A 41 -6.27 10.48 -7.19
CA ARG A 41 -6.23 9.68 -5.97
C ARG A 41 -5.00 8.79 -5.92
N TYR A 42 -4.35 8.75 -4.77
CA TYR A 42 -3.27 7.81 -4.49
C TYR A 42 -3.82 6.54 -3.84
N ARG A 43 -3.41 5.38 -4.36
CA ARG A 43 -3.80 4.06 -3.89
C ARG A 43 -2.57 3.20 -3.65
N VAL A 44 -2.64 2.34 -2.65
CA VAL A 44 -1.64 1.31 -2.33
C VAL A 44 -2.33 -0.05 -2.43
N SER A 45 -1.66 -1.01 -3.05
CA SER A 45 -2.13 -2.40 -3.10
C SER A 45 -1.99 -3.03 -1.71
N ARG A 46 -3.05 -3.69 -1.22
CA ARG A 46 -2.97 -4.43 0.05
C ARG A 46 -1.91 -5.52 -0.02
N ALA A 47 -1.80 -6.24 -1.15
CA ALA A 47 -0.81 -7.28 -1.32
C ALA A 47 0.64 -6.77 -1.20
N ASP A 48 0.94 -5.59 -1.76
CA ASP A 48 2.29 -5.01 -1.65
C ASP A 48 2.58 -4.50 -0.23
N LEU A 49 1.56 -3.96 0.45
CA LEU A 49 1.67 -3.52 1.83
C LEU A 49 1.90 -4.70 2.79
N ASP A 50 1.14 -5.78 2.62
CA ASP A 50 1.28 -7.00 3.42
C ASP A 50 2.67 -7.63 3.20
N ARG A 51 3.17 -7.65 1.96
CA ARG A 51 4.55 -8.07 1.65
C ARG A 51 5.60 -7.20 2.35
N TYR A 52 5.41 -5.87 2.35
CA TYR A 52 6.31 -4.96 3.05
C TYR A 52 6.31 -5.17 4.57
N LEU A 53 5.14 -5.47 5.14
CA LEU A 53 4.98 -5.80 6.56
C LEU A 53 5.44 -7.21 6.93
N GLY A 54 5.82 -8.04 5.96
CA GLY A 54 6.18 -9.45 6.18
C GLY A 54 4.99 -10.34 6.51
N ILE A 55 3.77 -9.88 6.27
CA ILE A 55 2.53 -10.63 6.45
C ILE A 55 2.38 -11.56 5.24
N ARG A 56 2.54 -12.85 5.47
CA ARG A 56 2.19 -13.87 4.47
C ARG A 56 0.69 -14.10 4.56
N GLU A 57 -0.06 -13.54 3.61
CA GLU A 57 -1.43 -14.03 3.39
C GLU A 57 -1.26 -15.37 2.66
N ASP A 58 -1.48 -16.49 3.35
CA ASP A 58 -1.33 -17.86 2.82
C ASP A 58 -2.25 -18.17 1.62
N SER A 59 -2.98 -17.18 1.11
CA SER A 59 -3.89 -17.24 -0.03
C SER A 59 -3.32 -16.60 -1.30
N ASP A 60 -2.06 -16.85 -1.62
CA ASP A 60 -1.51 -16.57 -2.96
C ASP A 60 -1.64 -17.83 -3.84
N PRO A 61 -2.78 -18.07 -4.54
CA PRO A 61 -2.77 -18.97 -5.67
C PRO A 61 -1.92 -18.30 -6.76
N ARG A 62 -0.62 -18.57 -6.71
CA ARG A 62 0.30 -18.24 -7.79
C ARG A 62 -0.34 -18.75 -9.10
N PRO A 63 -0.41 -17.96 -10.19
CA PRO A 63 -0.93 -18.46 -11.44
C PRO A 63 -0.13 -19.70 -11.81
N ALA A 64 -0.85 -20.80 -12.07
CA ALA A 64 -0.28 -22.02 -12.61
C ALA A 64 0.53 -21.64 -13.86
N ALA A 65 1.85 -21.75 -13.73
CA ALA A 65 2.77 -21.79 -14.85
C ALA A 65 2.83 -23.22 -15.39
#